data_AF-A0AAV8RRE2-F1
#
_entry.id   AF-A0AAV8RRE2-F1
#
_cell.length_a   1.000
_cell.length_b   1.000
_cell.length_c   1.000
_cell.angle_alpha   90.00
_cell.angle_beta   90.00
_cell.angle_gamma   90.00
#
_symmetry.space_group_name_H-M   'P 1'
#
loop_
_entity.id
_entity.type
_entity.pdbx_description
1 polymer ?
#
loop_
_entity_poly.entity_id
_entity_poly.type
_entity_poly.pdbx_seq_one_letter_code
_entity_poly.pdbx_strand_id
1 'polypeptide(L)'
;MAGGRRLSHLSSGVLRVGGGGSGGANLCFALFVVAVLVFTIIAGTYQPDDPLLHSPAAASSLASFLTSTSNATFLSDPSVLRTGEDFLNSSSNSTSAAAGTEAAPFIELSDINSTAASAAVVPVCDPAAPVDCADPELFHLLMRAAIEALPDIHFYRFGKPVAVPGGAGSCDMAWRFRPKDATRPMFYRDYRRFHLTHSANCVLSVSKVDDFHSGVNARKRRGSKPDHAGEDSAFGAKKTDETTAAVPVVGEPVNDTLPVIDSESAFASGRYLIYMGGGDRCKSMNHYLWSFLCALGEAQYLNRTLVMDMKICLSSMYTLTGQNEEDKDFRLYFDFEHLKHSAPVIDQGQFWTDWGKWHKMDGLSLYYVDDFKVTPMKLADVKDALIMRKFDDVELDNYWYRVCEGETESVIQRPWHLLWKSRRLMEIVSAIASRMNWDFDSVHIVRGEKAKNAELWPHLAADTSPESLLVTLKDKIEEGRHLYIATNEPDTSFFEPLKEAYTTYFLDDFKDLWGENSEWYLETKELNNGVPVEFDGYMRIEVDTEVFMRGKKQLETFNDLTNDCKDGVHTCPTSS
;
A
#
# COMPACT_ATOMS: atom_id res chain seq x y z
N MET A 1 -57.49 -32.25 79.61
CA MET A 1 -57.35 -30.88 80.13
C MET A 1 -56.18 -30.26 79.37
N ALA A 2 -56.42 -29.61 78.22
CA ALA A 2 -56.70 -28.17 78.08
C ALA A 2 -55.51 -27.32 78.57
N GLY A 3 -54.89 -26.46 77.77
CA GLY A 3 -55.16 -26.01 76.41
C GLY A 3 -53.96 -25.21 75.87
N GLY A 4 -53.93 -24.99 74.56
CA GLY A 4 -52.85 -24.25 73.89
C GLY A 4 -53.33 -23.01 73.16
N ARG A 5 -52.36 -22.26 72.61
CA ARG A 5 -52.31 -21.58 71.29
C ARG A 5 -51.20 -20.53 71.34
N ARG A 6 -50.12 -20.76 70.56
CA ARG A 6 -49.81 -20.20 69.22
C ARG A 6 -49.46 -18.71 69.24
N LEU A 7 -48.28 -18.38 68.71
CA LEU A 7 -48.11 -17.47 67.57
C LEU A 7 -46.70 -17.65 66.95
N SER A 8 -46.71 -17.86 65.64
CA SER A 8 -45.61 -18.11 64.69
C SER A 8 -44.87 -16.82 64.33
N HIS A 9 -43.56 -16.76 64.52
CA HIS A 9 -42.45 -17.10 63.60
C HIS A 9 -42.16 -16.08 62.49
N LEU A 10 -41.19 -15.21 62.79
CA LEU A 10 -40.21 -14.59 61.90
C LEU A 10 -38.93 -14.46 62.74
N SER A 11 -37.82 -15.08 62.33
CA SER A 11 -36.48 -14.47 62.50
C SER A 11 -35.40 -15.38 61.92
N SER A 12 -34.59 -14.77 61.07
CA SER A 12 -33.22 -15.10 60.72
C SER A 12 -32.35 -15.46 61.94
N GLY A 13 -31.35 -16.31 61.70
CA GLY A 13 -30.26 -16.62 62.63
C GLY A 13 -29.25 -17.52 61.92
N VAL A 14 -28.28 -16.95 61.21
CA VAL A 14 -26.93 -16.65 61.71
C VAL A 14 -26.04 -17.90 61.79
N LEU A 15 -24.95 -17.82 61.02
CA LEU A 15 -23.80 -18.72 61.01
C LEU A 15 -23.31 -19.07 62.42
N ARG A 16 -22.96 -20.34 62.61
CA ARG A 16 -22.00 -20.75 63.62
C ARG A 16 -20.91 -21.61 62.97
N VAL A 17 -19.68 -21.09 63.06
CA VAL A 17 -18.43 -21.71 62.66
C VAL A 17 -17.88 -22.56 63.81
N GLY A 18 -17.25 -23.68 63.45
CA GLY A 18 -16.38 -24.51 64.29
C GLY A 18 -16.68 -25.99 64.02
N GLY A 19 -15.82 -26.82 63.44
CA GLY A 19 -14.38 -26.73 63.19
C GLY A 19 -13.82 -28.14 63.45
N GLY A 20 -13.25 -28.80 62.45
CA GLY A 20 -12.55 -30.08 62.64
C GLY A 20 -12.56 -30.98 61.41
N GLY A 21 -11.51 -30.87 60.57
CA GLY A 21 -11.28 -31.66 59.35
C GLY A 21 -10.68 -30.79 58.24
N SER A 22 -9.69 -29.94 58.53
CA SER A 22 -8.24 -30.21 58.42
C SER A 22 -7.72 -30.36 56.98
N GLY A 23 -7.12 -29.28 56.48
CA GLY A 23 -6.07 -29.30 55.45
C GLY A 23 -6.53 -29.04 54.01
N GLY A 24 -7.49 -29.82 53.50
CA GLY A 24 -7.77 -29.87 52.06
C GLY A 24 -8.57 -28.69 51.51
N ALA A 25 -9.68 -28.33 52.16
CA ALA A 25 -10.67 -27.40 51.58
C ALA A 25 -10.16 -25.95 51.44
N ASN A 26 -9.36 -25.46 52.40
CA ASN A 26 -8.77 -24.13 52.32
C ASN A 26 -7.61 -24.07 51.32
N LEU A 27 -6.87 -25.18 51.16
CA LEU A 27 -5.82 -25.28 50.15
C LEU A 27 -6.42 -25.33 48.74
N CYS A 28 -7.50 -26.09 48.54
CA CYS A 28 -8.21 -26.15 47.26
C CYS A 28 -8.83 -24.80 46.88
N PHE A 29 -9.40 -24.07 47.85
CA PHE A 29 -9.92 -22.72 47.57
C PHE A 29 -8.81 -21.72 47.26
N ALA A 30 -7.68 -21.77 47.99
CA ALA A 30 -6.52 -20.92 47.70
C ALA A 30 -5.91 -21.25 46.32
N LEU A 31 -5.77 -22.53 45.96
CA LEU A 31 -5.31 -22.97 44.64
C LEU A 31 -6.28 -22.55 43.53
N PHE A 32 -7.59 -22.60 43.78
CA PHE A 32 -8.59 -22.12 42.84
C PHE A 32 -8.48 -20.61 42.61
N VAL A 33 -8.33 -19.81 43.68
CA VAL A 33 -8.15 -18.36 43.56
C VAL A 33 -6.84 -18.02 42.84
N VAL A 34 -5.74 -18.72 43.14
CA VAL A 34 -4.46 -18.56 42.44
C VAL A 34 -4.57 -18.98 40.98
N ALA A 35 -5.24 -20.10 40.68
CA ALA A 35 -5.45 -20.55 39.30
C ALA A 35 -6.29 -19.55 38.50
N VAL A 36 -7.35 -18.99 39.09
CA VAL A 36 -8.17 -17.96 38.46
C VAL A 36 -7.36 -16.68 38.23
N LEU A 37 -6.52 -16.26 39.19
CA LEU A 37 -5.60 -15.12 39.05
C LEU A 37 -4.55 -15.35 37.96
N VAL A 38 -3.96 -16.54 37.90
CA VAL A 38 -3.04 -16.93 36.83
C VAL A 38 -3.76 -16.95 35.48
N PHE A 39 -4.98 -17.46 35.41
CA PHE A 39 -5.76 -17.46 34.17
C PHE A 39 -6.21 -16.07 33.74
N THR A 40 -6.48 -15.14 34.67
CA THR A 40 -6.81 -13.75 34.34
C THR A 40 -5.58 -12.93 33.98
N ILE A 41 -4.41 -13.23 34.56
CA ILE A 41 -3.13 -12.65 34.13
C ILE A 41 -2.79 -13.20 32.74
N ILE A 42 -2.85 -14.52 32.52
CA ILE A 42 -2.65 -15.12 31.21
C ILE A 42 -3.67 -14.54 30.22
N ALA A 43 -4.97 -14.53 30.49
CA ALA A 43 -5.95 -13.94 29.56
C ALA A 43 -5.79 -12.41 29.35
N GLY A 44 -5.16 -11.70 30.29
CA GLY A 44 -4.83 -10.28 30.17
C GLY A 44 -3.49 -10.00 29.47
N THR A 45 -2.56 -10.96 29.44
CA THR A 45 -1.25 -10.88 28.76
C THR A 45 -1.15 -11.76 27.52
N TYR A 46 -2.13 -12.61 27.28
CA TYR A 46 -2.24 -13.50 26.12
C TYR A 46 -2.93 -12.71 25.02
N GLN A 47 -2.12 -11.98 24.27
CA GLN A 47 -2.47 -11.63 22.91
C GLN A 47 -2.52 -12.96 22.13
N PRO A 48 -3.63 -13.30 21.47
CA PRO A 48 -3.65 -14.49 20.62
C PRO A 48 -2.55 -14.34 19.57
N ASP A 49 -1.67 -15.34 19.50
CA ASP A 49 -0.54 -15.36 18.58
C ASP A 49 -1.05 -15.28 17.13
N ASP A 50 -0.69 -14.20 16.43
CA ASP A 50 -0.98 -14.04 15.01
C ASP A 50 0.01 -14.89 14.19
N PRO A 51 -0.42 -15.94 13.45
CA PRO A 51 0.49 -16.99 12.97
C PRO A 51 1.42 -16.60 11.81
N LEU A 52 1.35 -15.36 11.32
CA LEU A 52 1.91 -15.01 10.01
C LEU A 52 3.23 -14.23 10.02
N LEU A 53 3.73 -13.75 11.16
CA LEU A 53 4.89 -12.85 11.16
C LEU A 53 6.05 -13.19 12.12
N HIS A 54 5.98 -14.29 12.87
CA HIS A 54 7.05 -14.65 13.82
C HIS A 54 7.58 -16.08 13.70
N SER A 55 7.59 -16.66 12.50
CA SER A 55 8.39 -17.88 12.31
C SER A 55 9.85 -17.50 12.00
N PRO A 56 10.83 -17.79 12.89
CA PRO A 56 12.25 -17.67 12.54
C PRO A 56 12.60 -18.58 11.35
N ALA A 57 11.76 -19.56 11.01
CA ALA A 57 11.89 -20.32 9.77
C ALA A 57 11.61 -19.47 8.51
N ALA A 58 10.65 -18.55 8.54
CA ALA A 58 10.35 -17.66 7.42
C ALA A 58 11.40 -16.55 7.26
N ALA A 59 11.91 -16.02 8.37
CA ALA A 59 13.02 -15.07 8.36
C ALA A 59 14.35 -15.76 7.95
N SER A 60 14.58 -17.00 8.38
CA SER A 60 15.72 -17.83 7.92
C SER A 60 15.58 -18.30 6.48
N SER A 61 14.36 -18.53 5.96
CA SER A 61 14.15 -18.89 4.56
C SER A 61 14.31 -17.68 3.67
N LEU A 62 13.86 -16.49 4.10
CA LEU A 62 14.12 -15.23 3.39
C LEU A 62 15.61 -14.85 3.47
N ALA A 63 16.26 -15.02 4.63
CA ALA A 63 17.69 -14.79 4.78
C ALA A 63 18.49 -15.77 3.93
N SER A 64 18.20 -17.07 3.97
CA SER A 64 18.80 -18.10 3.09
C SER A 64 18.54 -17.82 1.60
N PHE A 65 17.39 -17.24 1.26
CA PHE A 65 17.04 -16.86 -0.11
C PHE A 65 17.80 -15.62 -0.59
N LEU A 66 18.10 -14.67 0.32
CA LEU A 66 18.79 -13.42 0.02
C LEU A 66 20.32 -13.51 0.17
N THR A 67 20.85 -14.44 0.97
CA THR A 67 22.28 -14.57 1.30
C THR A 67 23.00 -15.68 0.55
N SER A 68 22.39 -16.29 -0.48
CA SER A 68 23.09 -17.29 -1.31
C SER A 68 24.16 -16.60 -2.16
N THR A 69 25.36 -16.52 -1.61
CA THR A 69 26.56 -16.11 -2.34
C THR A 69 26.90 -17.18 -3.37
N SER A 70 26.44 -17.00 -4.60
CA SER A 70 26.96 -17.74 -5.74
C SER A 70 27.40 -16.75 -6.80
N ASN A 71 28.58 -17.02 -7.35
CA ASN A 71 29.21 -16.29 -8.43
C ASN A 71 28.41 -16.55 -9.73
N ALA A 72 27.21 -15.98 -9.78
CA ALA A 72 26.12 -16.38 -10.64
C ALA A 72 25.62 -15.15 -11.38
N THR A 73 25.65 -15.23 -12.71
CA THR A 73 25.11 -14.27 -13.68
C THR A 73 23.58 -14.11 -13.60
N PHE A 74 22.97 -14.49 -12.48
CA PHE A 74 21.53 -14.65 -12.30
C PHE A 74 20.96 -13.49 -11.50
N LEU A 75 20.10 -12.72 -12.17
CA LEU A 75 19.12 -11.89 -11.53
C LEU A 75 18.10 -12.84 -10.87
N SER A 76 18.19 -12.96 -9.54
CA SER A 76 17.04 -13.43 -8.74
C SER A 76 15.87 -12.58 -9.15
N ASP A 77 14.81 -13.16 -9.71
CA ASP A 77 13.62 -12.46 -10.19
C ASP A 77 13.05 -11.58 -9.06
N PRO A 78 13.38 -10.27 -9.05
CA PRO A 78 13.05 -9.36 -7.97
C PRO A 78 11.64 -8.79 -8.15
N SER A 79 10.85 -9.35 -9.08
CA SER A 79 9.65 -8.77 -9.67
C SER A 79 8.57 -8.39 -8.66
N VAL A 80 8.48 -9.07 -7.53
CA VAL A 80 7.40 -8.84 -6.55
C VAL A 80 7.99 -8.51 -5.20
N LEU A 81 8.33 -7.22 -5.01
CA LEU A 81 8.56 -6.67 -3.69
C LEU A 81 7.22 -6.38 -3.01
N ARG A 82 7.04 -6.99 -1.84
CA ARG A 82 5.93 -6.66 -0.96
C ARG A 82 6.32 -5.48 -0.07
N THR A 83 5.56 -4.41 -0.15
CA THR A 83 5.67 -3.23 0.71
C THR A 83 4.51 -3.21 1.70
N GLY A 84 4.46 -2.22 2.59
CA GLY A 84 3.47 -2.17 3.66
C GLY A 84 2.02 -2.31 3.21
N GLU A 85 1.69 -1.82 2.01
CA GLU A 85 0.37 -1.95 1.42
C GLU A 85 -0.02 -3.40 1.05
N ASP A 86 0.97 -4.26 0.77
CA ASP A 86 0.75 -5.67 0.43
C ASP A 86 0.40 -6.52 1.65
N PHE A 87 0.88 -6.13 2.83
CA PHE A 87 0.62 -6.84 4.09
C PHE A 87 -0.75 -6.49 4.70
N LEU A 88 -1.40 -5.42 4.25
CA LEU A 88 -2.79 -5.12 4.63
C LEU A 88 -3.78 -6.21 4.18
N ASN A 89 -3.33 -7.16 3.34
CA ASN A 89 -4.09 -8.29 2.84
C ASN A 89 -4.06 -9.53 3.78
N SER A 90 -3.11 -9.62 4.73
CA SER A 90 -2.91 -10.87 5.50
C SER A 90 -3.84 -11.05 6.71
N SER A 91 -4.62 -10.03 7.07
CA SER A 91 -5.59 -10.08 8.18
C SER A 91 -7.01 -10.47 7.75
N SER A 92 -7.27 -10.72 6.46
CA SER A 92 -8.61 -11.00 5.92
C SER A 92 -8.86 -12.45 5.50
N ASN A 93 -8.02 -13.41 5.91
CA ASN A 93 -8.40 -14.83 5.90
C ASN A 93 -9.23 -15.18 7.14
N SER A 94 -10.40 -14.57 7.24
CA SER A 94 -11.50 -15.14 8.02
C SER A 94 -12.82 -14.72 7.39
N THR A 95 -13.63 -15.72 7.08
CA THR A 95 -15.04 -15.63 6.67
C THR A 95 -15.95 -15.07 7.79
N SER A 96 -15.44 -14.10 8.56
CA SER A 96 -16.12 -13.46 9.69
C SER A 96 -15.84 -11.96 9.82
N ALA A 97 -15.19 -11.30 8.85
CA ALA A 97 -14.96 -9.84 8.87
C ALA A 97 -16.18 -8.99 8.45
N ALA A 98 -17.40 -9.51 8.59
CA ALA A 98 -18.66 -8.79 8.39
C ALA A 98 -19.35 -8.38 9.71
N ALA A 99 -18.66 -8.45 10.84
CA ALA A 99 -19.20 -8.01 12.14
C ALA A 99 -18.11 -7.34 12.98
N GLY A 100 -17.91 -6.02 12.81
CA GLY A 100 -17.07 -5.28 13.77
C GLY A 100 -16.61 -3.90 13.33
N THR A 101 -16.51 -3.63 12.02
CA THR A 101 -16.25 -2.29 11.51
C THR A 101 -17.54 -1.82 10.87
N GLU A 102 -18.11 -0.70 11.31
CA GLU A 102 -19.18 -0.04 10.56
C GLU A 102 -18.61 0.39 9.19
N ALA A 103 -18.62 -0.53 8.24
CA ALA A 103 -18.30 -0.28 6.86
C ALA A 103 -19.38 0.70 6.37
N ALA A 104 -18.95 1.89 5.93
CA ALA A 104 -19.85 2.84 5.31
C ALA A 104 -20.67 2.10 4.22
N PRO A 105 -22.01 2.17 4.24
CA PRO A 105 -22.84 1.48 3.26
C PRO A 105 -22.44 1.97 1.86
N PHE A 106 -22.22 1.02 0.95
CA PHE A 106 -21.95 1.34 -0.45
C PHE A 106 -23.24 1.79 -1.13
N ILE A 107 -23.10 2.66 -2.13
CA ILE A 107 -24.23 3.30 -2.82
C ILE A 107 -24.64 2.41 -4.00
N GLU A 108 -25.88 1.95 -3.99
CA GLU A 108 -26.47 1.19 -5.09
C GLU A 108 -27.41 2.04 -5.96
N LEU A 109 -27.72 1.55 -7.17
CA LEU A 109 -28.72 2.16 -8.05
C LEU A 109 -30.11 2.26 -7.40
N SER A 110 -30.42 1.34 -6.49
CA SER A 110 -31.65 1.27 -5.69
C SER A 110 -31.79 2.48 -4.74
N ASP A 111 -30.69 2.96 -4.17
CA ASP A 111 -30.67 4.13 -3.27
C ASP A 111 -31.04 5.42 -4.01
N ILE A 112 -30.70 5.51 -5.31
CA ILE A 112 -30.93 6.70 -6.15
C ILE A 112 -32.37 6.75 -6.67
N ASN A 113 -33.04 5.61 -6.80
CA ASN A 113 -34.36 5.51 -7.43
C ASN A 113 -35.52 6.02 -6.55
N SER A 114 -35.24 6.47 -5.33
CA SER A 114 -36.25 6.87 -4.34
C SER A 114 -36.85 8.27 -4.54
N THR A 115 -36.46 9.04 -5.58
CA THR A 115 -36.95 10.44 -5.77
C THR A 115 -37.60 10.76 -7.12
N ALA A 116 -37.88 9.79 -7.99
CA ALA A 116 -38.52 10.10 -9.28
C ALA A 116 -40.07 10.10 -9.21
N ALA A 117 -40.67 11.18 -8.69
CA ALA A 117 -42.08 11.46 -8.92
C ALA A 117 -42.44 12.96 -8.79
N SER A 118 -42.16 13.74 -9.84
CA SER A 118 -42.99 14.91 -10.15
C SER A 118 -42.90 15.27 -11.63
N ALA A 119 -43.91 14.85 -12.38
CA ALA A 119 -44.18 15.36 -13.72
C ALA A 119 -44.61 16.82 -13.61
N ALA A 120 -43.84 17.73 -14.19
CA ALA A 120 -44.22 19.13 -14.36
C ALA A 120 -44.05 19.58 -15.81
N VAL A 121 -44.99 20.44 -16.20
CA VAL A 121 -45.28 20.98 -17.53
C VAL A 121 -44.03 21.39 -18.33
N VAL A 122 -43.97 20.95 -19.59
CA VAL A 122 -42.91 21.28 -20.57
C VAL A 122 -42.84 22.81 -20.78
N PRO A 123 -41.78 23.50 -20.34
CA PRO A 123 -41.45 24.81 -20.88
C PRO A 123 -40.70 24.60 -22.20
N VAL A 124 -40.71 25.60 -23.06
CA VAL A 124 -39.81 25.67 -24.22
C VAL A 124 -38.38 25.49 -23.70
N CYS A 125 -37.73 24.38 -24.02
CA CYS A 125 -36.32 24.23 -23.69
C CYS A 125 -35.50 25.16 -24.55
N ASP A 126 -34.70 25.99 -23.88
CA ASP A 126 -33.56 26.60 -24.52
C ASP A 126 -32.40 25.59 -24.44
N PRO A 127 -32.03 24.91 -25.53
CA PRO A 127 -30.89 23.99 -25.54
C PRO A 127 -29.54 24.71 -25.32
N ALA A 128 -29.52 26.05 -25.31
CA ALA A 128 -28.36 26.87 -24.98
C ALA A 128 -28.36 27.37 -23.53
N ALA A 129 -29.37 27.03 -22.72
CA ALA A 129 -29.39 27.38 -21.31
C ALA A 129 -28.20 26.70 -20.58
N PRO A 130 -27.45 27.43 -19.73
CA PRO A 130 -26.37 26.84 -18.95
C PRO A 130 -26.90 25.76 -18.01
N VAL A 131 -26.22 24.62 -17.96
CA VAL A 131 -26.51 23.56 -16.99
C VAL A 131 -26.08 24.02 -15.59
N ASP A 132 -26.99 23.92 -14.62
CA ASP A 132 -26.67 24.12 -13.20
C ASP A 132 -26.17 22.81 -12.57
N CYS A 133 -24.84 22.66 -12.45
CA CYS A 133 -24.22 21.51 -11.81
C CYS A 133 -24.53 21.38 -10.29
N ALA A 134 -25.13 22.39 -9.67
CA ALA A 134 -25.57 22.33 -8.26
C ALA A 134 -26.98 21.73 -8.09
N ASP A 135 -27.69 21.43 -9.18
CA ASP A 135 -29.01 20.82 -9.15
C ASP A 135 -28.97 19.40 -8.53
N PRO A 136 -29.74 19.12 -7.45
CA PRO A 136 -29.84 17.80 -6.86
C PRO A 136 -30.31 16.69 -7.82
N GLU A 137 -31.20 16.99 -8.76
CA GLU A 137 -31.69 15.98 -9.72
C GLU A 137 -30.59 15.62 -10.74
N LEU A 138 -29.79 16.61 -11.15
CA LEU A 138 -28.61 16.38 -11.97
C LEU A 138 -27.57 15.57 -11.22
N PHE A 139 -27.35 15.83 -9.93
CA PHE A 139 -26.44 15.02 -9.12
C PHE A 139 -26.81 13.53 -9.16
N HIS A 140 -28.10 13.21 -8.99
CA HIS A 140 -28.60 11.83 -9.06
C HIS A 140 -28.46 11.23 -10.49
N LEU A 141 -28.68 12.03 -11.54
CA LEU A 141 -28.44 11.62 -12.93
C LEU A 141 -26.97 11.24 -13.15
N LEU A 142 -26.03 12.06 -12.68
CA LEU A 142 -24.59 11.80 -12.80
C LEU A 142 -24.16 10.58 -11.99
N MET A 143 -24.70 10.41 -10.77
CA MET A 143 -24.45 9.21 -9.95
C MET A 143 -24.90 7.94 -10.68
N ARG A 144 -26.12 7.93 -11.24
CA ARG A 144 -26.63 6.80 -12.02
C ARG A 144 -25.73 6.51 -13.22
N ALA A 145 -25.38 7.53 -14.00
CA ALA A 145 -24.51 7.37 -15.16
C ALA A 145 -23.13 6.83 -14.79
N ALA A 146 -22.57 7.23 -13.63
CA ALA A 146 -21.30 6.71 -13.15
C ALA A 146 -21.39 5.22 -12.75
N ILE A 147 -22.45 4.83 -12.03
CA ILE A 147 -22.64 3.44 -11.60
C ILE A 147 -22.90 2.52 -12.80
N GLU A 148 -23.65 3.00 -13.80
CA GLU A 148 -23.88 2.26 -15.04
C GLU A 148 -22.62 2.14 -15.90
N ALA A 149 -21.76 3.16 -15.91
CA ALA A 149 -20.51 3.15 -16.67
C ALA A 149 -19.42 2.26 -16.05
N LEU A 150 -19.44 2.05 -14.73
CA LEU A 150 -18.40 1.31 -14.00
C LEU A 150 -19.07 0.26 -13.08
N PRO A 151 -19.56 -0.85 -13.64
CA PRO A 151 -20.28 -1.85 -12.87
C PRO A 151 -19.39 -2.65 -11.92
N ASP A 152 -18.07 -2.72 -12.14
CA ASP A 152 -17.12 -3.53 -11.35
C ASP A 152 -16.48 -2.79 -10.17
N ILE A 153 -17.02 -1.61 -9.83
CA ILE A 153 -16.63 -0.87 -8.63
C ILE A 153 -17.81 -0.63 -7.68
N HIS A 154 -17.53 -0.64 -6.39
CA HIS A 154 -18.41 -0.19 -5.33
C HIS A 154 -18.16 1.28 -5.03
N PHE A 155 -19.17 2.12 -5.20
CA PHE A 155 -19.12 3.53 -4.86
C PHE A 155 -19.42 3.73 -3.38
N TYR A 156 -18.57 4.46 -2.69
CA TYR A 156 -18.73 4.74 -1.25
C TYR A 156 -19.14 6.18 -0.99
N ARG A 157 -18.68 7.11 -1.82
CA ARG A 157 -18.99 8.52 -1.64
C ARG A 157 -18.86 9.26 -2.95
N PHE A 158 -19.92 9.95 -3.36
CA PHE A 158 -19.87 10.94 -4.43
C PHE A 158 -19.63 12.35 -3.87
N GLY A 159 -18.84 13.12 -4.57
CA GLY A 159 -18.66 14.55 -4.33
C GLY A 159 -19.68 15.36 -5.13
N LYS A 160 -19.96 16.59 -4.69
CA LYS A 160 -20.87 17.48 -5.42
C LYS A 160 -20.33 17.76 -6.83
N PRO A 161 -21.17 17.76 -7.88
CA PRO A 161 -20.74 18.12 -9.23
C PRO A 161 -20.30 19.58 -9.28
N VAL A 162 -19.28 19.85 -10.10
CA VAL A 162 -18.66 21.18 -10.24
C VAL A 162 -18.78 21.61 -11.70
N ALA A 163 -19.20 22.85 -11.91
CA ALA A 163 -19.30 23.42 -13.26
C ALA A 163 -17.93 23.55 -13.92
N VAL A 164 -17.88 23.26 -15.22
CA VAL A 164 -16.67 23.42 -16.02
C VAL A 164 -16.59 24.85 -16.56
N PRO A 165 -15.50 25.61 -16.29
CA PRO A 165 -15.33 26.95 -16.85
C PRO A 165 -15.38 26.93 -18.38
N GLY A 166 -16.32 27.67 -18.97
CA GLY A 166 -16.50 27.75 -20.43
C GLY A 166 -17.22 26.55 -21.07
N GLY A 167 -17.67 25.56 -20.29
CA GLY A 167 -18.44 24.41 -20.77
C GLY A 167 -19.89 24.45 -20.29
N ALA A 168 -20.79 25.04 -21.09
CA ALA A 168 -22.20 25.23 -20.71
C ALA A 168 -23.00 23.91 -20.54
N GLY A 169 -22.47 22.78 -21.01
CA GLY A 169 -23.11 21.46 -20.97
C GLY A 169 -22.22 20.36 -20.36
N SER A 170 -21.29 20.71 -19.46
CA SER A 170 -20.41 19.74 -18.83
C SER A 170 -20.27 19.99 -17.32
N CYS A 171 -20.28 18.90 -16.55
CA CYS A 171 -20.02 18.93 -15.10
C CYS A 171 -18.91 17.93 -14.76
N ASP A 172 -18.02 18.31 -13.86
CA ASP A 172 -17.01 17.41 -13.31
C ASP A 172 -17.53 16.84 -11.98
N MET A 173 -17.43 15.54 -11.76
CA MET A 173 -17.83 14.90 -10.50
C MET A 173 -16.77 13.90 -10.03
N ALA A 174 -16.51 13.88 -8.73
CA ALA A 174 -15.55 12.98 -8.10
C ALA A 174 -16.25 11.93 -7.24
N TRP A 175 -15.62 10.77 -7.06
CA TRP A 175 -16.10 9.76 -6.12
C TRP A 175 -14.96 8.97 -5.49
N ARG A 176 -15.28 8.35 -4.35
CA ARG A 176 -14.46 7.34 -3.69
C ARG A 176 -15.07 5.97 -3.95
N PHE A 177 -14.25 5.01 -4.32
CA PHE A 177 -14.68 3.66 -4.66
C PHE A 177 -13.71 2.59 -4.19
N ARG A 178 -14.17 1.33 -4.25
CA ARG A 178 -13.32 0.13 -4.21
C ARG A 178 -13.74 -0.82 -5.33
N PRO A 179 -12.83 -1.53 -5.98
CA PRO A 179 -13.21 -2.62 -6.89
C PRO A 179 -13.97 -3.71 -6.14
N LYS A 180 -14.93 -4.37 -6.81
CA LYS A 180 -15.78 -5.39 -6.19
C LYS A 180 -14.99 -6.57 -5.65
N ASP A 181 -14.01 -7.03 -6.43
CA ASP A 181 -13.17 -8.18 -6.09
C ASP A 181 -11.86 -7.76 -5.38
N ALA A 182 -11.77 -6.52 -4.91
CA ALA A 182 -10.57 -6.04 -4.23
C ALA A 182 -10.40 -6.69 -2.86
N THR A 183 -9.37 -7.52 -2.76
CA THR A 183 -8.90 -8.10 -1.49
C THR A 183 -8.34 -7.03 -0.55
N ARG A 184 -7.67 -6.01 -1.09
CA ARG A 184 -7.04 -4.92 -0.30
C ARG A 184 -8.07 -3.90 0.22
N PRO A 185 -8.04 -3.53 1.52
CA PRO A 185 -9.00 -2.59 2.15
C PRO A 185 -8.88 -1.12 1.70
N MET A 186 -8.05 -0.82 0.71
CA MET A 186 -7.71 0.53 0.25
C MET A 186 -8.85 1.16 -0.56
N PHE A 187 -9.03 2.48 -0.41
CA PHE A 187 -9.96 3.26 -1.22
C PHE A 187 -9.25 3.93 -2.39
N TYR A 188 -9.97 4.05 -3.49
CA TYR A 188 -9.53 4.78 -4.68
C TYR A 188 -10.41 6.01 -4.89
N ARG A 189 -9.87 6.99 -5.59
CA ARG A 189 -10.55 8.22 -5.98
C ARG A 189 -10.44 8.40 -7.49
N ASP A 190 -11.59 8.66 -8.11
CA ASP A 190 -11.69 9.03 -9.52
C ASP A 190 -12.52 10.31 -9.62
N TYR A 191 -12.31 11.06 -10.69
CA TYR A 191 -13.04 12.27 -11.01
C TYR A 191 -13.13 12.41 -12.52
N ARG A 192 -14.37 12.41 -13.03
CA ARG A 192 -14.60 12.41 -14.48
C ARG A 192 -15.48 13.58 -14.91
N ARG A 193 -15.30 13.98 -16.17
CA ARG A 193 -16.16 14.94 -16.83
C ARG A 193 -17.36 14.23 -17.46
N PHE A 194 -18.54 14.75 -17.18
CA PHE A 194 -19.80 14.31 -17.75
C PHE A 194 -20.26 15.34 -18.78
N HIS A 195 -20.56 14.88 -19.98
CA HIS A 195 -21.17 15.68 -21.04
C HIS A 195 -22.67 15.46 -21.06
N LEU A 196 -23.41 16.54 -21.13
CA LEU A 196 -24.86 16.55 -20.99
C LEU A 196 -25.51 17.01 -22.29
N THR A 197 -26.65 16.42 -22.62
CA THR A 197 -27.45 16.78 -23.79
C THR A 197 -28.93 16.86 -23.43
N HIS A 198 -29.63 17.79 -24.08
CA HIS A 198 -31.08 17.88 -23.99
C HIS A 198 -31.74 17.03 -25.08
N SER A 199 -32.66 16.17 -24.68
CA SER A 199 -33.54 15.46 -25.62
C SER A 199 -34.61 16.40 -26.19
N ALA A 200 -35.24 15.98 -27.30
CA ALA A 200 -36.36 16.71 -27.93
C ALA A 200 -37.57 16.92 -27.00
N ASN A 201 -37.66 16.14 -25.92
CA ASN A 201 -38.71 16.21 -24.90
C ASN A 201 -38.26 17.00 -23.66
N CYS A 202 -37.23 17.83 -23.75
CA CYS A 202 -36.72 18.63 -22.62
C CYS A 202 -36.06 17.85 -21.48
N VAL A 203 -35.84 16.54 -21.62
CA VAL A 203 -35.16 15.73 -20.60
C VAL A 203 -33.66 15.83 -20.79
N LEU A 204 -32.94 16.17 -19.72
CA LEU A 204 -31.48 16.19 -19.66
C LEU A 204 -30.94 14.76 -19.50
N SER A 205 -29.94 14.40 -20.30
CA SER A 205 -29.29 13.08 -20.26
C SER A 205 -27.78 13.21 -20.36
N VAL A 206 -27.06 12.24 -19.79
CA VAL A 206 -25.61 12.13 -19.97
C VAL A 206 -25.34 11.50 -21.35
N SER A 207 -24.63 12.23 -22.20
CA SER A 207 -24.24 11.76 -23.54
C SER A 207 -22.92 11.00 -23.53
N LYS A 208 -21.99 11.41 -22.66
CA LYS A 208 -20.66 10.83 -22.56
C LYS A 208 -20.09 11.05 -21.16
N VAL A 209 -19.42 10.03 -20.64
CA VAL A 209 -18.51 10.14 -19.50
C VAL A 209 -17.09 10.06 -20.07
N ASP A 210 -16.26 11.06 -19.79
CA ASP A 210 -14.87 11.08 -20.23
C ASP A 210 -14.00 10.09 -19.42
N ASP A 211 -12.72 10.02 -19.76
CA ASP A 211 -11.77 9.06 -19.18
C ASP A 211 -11.41 9.37 -17.72
N PHE A 212 -10.66 8.45 -17.12
CA PHE A 212 -10.11 8.56 -15.76
C PHE A 212 -9.47 9.93 -15.53
N HIS A 213 -9.80 10.56 -14.40
CA HIS A 213 -9.25 11.86 -13.96
C HIS A 213 -9.48 13.05 -14.93
N SER A 214 -10.38 12.92 -15.92
CA SER A 214 -10.76 14.03 -16.81
C SER A 214 -11.46 15.20 -16.09
N GLY A 215 -12.08 14.93 -14.94
CA GLY A 215 -12.90 15.89 -14.18
C GLY A 215 -12.09 16.80 -13.27
N VAL A 216 -11.05 17.46 -13.78
CA VAL A 216 -10.04 18.18 -12.99
C VAL A 216 -10.60 19.26 -12.05
N ASN A 217 -11.80 19.81 -12.29
CA ASN A 217 -12.40 20.80 -11.41
C ASN A 217 -13.04 20.17 -10.15
N ALA A 218 -13.38 18.88 -10.21
CA ALA A 218 -13.81 18.10 -9.04
C ALA A 218 -12.62 17.52 -8.24
N ARG A 219 -11.39 17.67 -8.75
CA ARG A 219 -10.16 17.35 -8.01
C ARG A 219 -10.00 18.35 -6.86
N LYS A 220 -9.67 17.85 -5.66
CA LYS A 220 -9.34 18.69 -4.51
C LYS A 220 -8.06 19.47 -4.84
N ARG A 221 -8.15 20.79 -5.06
CA ARG A 221 -6.97 21.64 -5.29
C ARG A 221 -6.19 21.86 -4.00
N ARG A 222 -4.87 21.97 -4.12
CA ARG A 222 -3.92 22.24 -3.04
C ARG A 222 -3.99 23.73 -2.67
N GLY A 223 -4.15 24.03 -1.38
CA GLY A 223 -3.79 25.33 -0.79
C GLY A 223 -4.87 26.42 -0.75
N SER A 224 -5.60 26.49 0.34
CA SER A 224 -5.91 27.77 0.99
C SER A 224 -5.63 27.58 2.48
N LYS A 225 -4.86 28.49 3.07
CA LYS A 225 -4.60 28.53 4.52
C LYS A 225 -5.91 28.36 5.29
N PRO A 226 -5.93 27.73 6.48
CA PRO A 226 -7.11 27.68 7.33
C PRO A 226 -7.24 29.01 8.09
N ASP A 227 -7.41 30.11 7.36
CA ASP A 227 -7.78 31.39 7.96
C ASP A 227 -9.09 31.85 7.30
N HIS A 228 -10.15 31.75 8.10
CA HIS A 228 -11.56 32.07 7.82
C HIS A 228 -12.40 30.97 7.16
N ALA A 229 -13.33 30.46 7.98
CA ALA A 229 -14.42 29.58 7.62
C ALA A 229 -15.22 30.10 6.41
N GLY A 230 -15.39 29.22 5.42
CA GLY A 230 -16.28 29.36 4.28
C GLY A 230 -16.60 27.95 3.76
N GLU A 231 -17.86 27.59 3.85
CA GLU A 231 -18.47 26.28 3.73
C GLU A 231 -18.53 25.79 2.27
N ASP A 232 -17.40 25.52 1.61
CA ASP A 232 -17.39 25.00 0.23
C ASP A 232 -16.31 23.91 0.03
N SER A 233 -16.48 22.75 0.66
CA SER A 233 -15.76 21.53 0.29
C SER A 233 -16.67 20.60 -0.50
N ALA A 234 -16.21 20.13 -1.66
CA ALA A 234 -16.91 19.18 -2.54
C ALA A 234 -17.34 17.86 -1.84
N PHE A 235 -16.81 17.61 -0.65
CA PHE A 235 -17.34 16.67 0.32
C PHE A 235 -17.59 17.44 1.62
N GLY A 236 -18.85 17.74 1.94
CA GLY A 236 -19.21 18.51 3.13
C GLY A 236 -18.64 17.85 4.40
N ALA A 237 -17.76 18.57 5.10
CA ALA A 237 -17.18 18.09 6.35
C ALA A 237 -18.20 18.24 7.48
N LYS A 238 -18.89 17.15 7.85
CA LYS A 238 -19.39 17.03 9.23
C LYS A 238 -18.22 16.58 10.11
N LYS A 239 -17.90 17.41 11.10
CA LYS A 239 -16.80 17.32 12.08
C LYS A 239 -16.92 16.17 13.09
N THR A 240 -17.40 15.00 12.68
CA THR A 240 -17.56 13.84 13.55
C THR A 240 -17.15 12.59 12.78
N ASP A 241 -15.85 12.28 12.85
CA ASP A 241 -15.22 10.93 12.76
C ASP A 241 -13.76 10.96 12.24
N GLU A 242 -12.95 11.91 12.71
CA GLU A 242 -11.47 11.82 12.58
C GLU A 242 -10.86 11.05 13.76
N THR A 243 -11.34 9.82 14.00
CA THR A 243 -10.69 8.89 14.96
C THR A 243 -10.48 7.47 14.42
N THR A 244 -10.90 7.16 13.21
CA THR A 244 -10.48 5.93 12.53
C THR A 244 -9.20 6.21 11.75
N ALA A 245 -8.12 5.46 12.02
CA ALA A 245 -6.85 5.49 11.27
C ALA A 245 -7.13 5.67 9.77
N ALA A 246 -6.65 6.78 9.20
CA ALA A 246 -7.00 7.19 7.85
C ALA A 246 -6.58 6.10 6.85
N VAL A 247 -7.55 5.32 6.36
CA VAL A 247 -7.32 4.36 5.29
C VAL A 247 -6.78 5.15 4.10
N PRO A 248 -5.63 4.75 3.52
CA PRO A 248 -5.05 5.48 2.42
C PRO A 248 -5.97 5.53 1.22
N VAL A 249 -5.96 6.69 0.56
CA VAL A 249 -6.74 6.94 -0.65
C VAL A 249 -5.77 7.18 -1.80
N VAL A 250 -5.80 6.30 -2.80
CA VAL A 250 -5.11 6.50 -4.08
C VAL A 250 -5.97 7.43 -4.94
N GLY A 251 -5.37 8.36 -5.68
CA GLY A 251 -6.06 9.41 -6.42
C GLY A 251 -5.94 10.81 -5.80
N GLU A 252 -5.14 10.97 -4.74
CA GLU A 252 -4.90 12.26 -4.07
C GLU A 252 -3.56 12.88 -4.47
N PRO A 253 -3.47 14.23 -4.56
CA PRO A 253 -2.23 14.89 -4.97
C PRO A 253 -1.09 14.61 -3.97
N VAL A 254 0.13 14.42 -4.50
CA VAL A 254 1.32 14.08 -3.72
C VAL A 254 1.93 15.30 -3.04
N ASN A 255 2.44 15.12 -1.82
CA ASN A 255 3.04 16.17 -1.02
C ASN A 255 4.55 15.96 -0.80
N ASP A 256 5.36 16.56 -1.67
CA ASP A 256 6.81 16.40 -1.66
C ASP A 256 7.56 17.24 -0.60
N THR A 257 6.86 17.85 0.36
CA THR A 257 7.53 18.66 1.40
C THR A 257 8.44 17.81 2.27
N LEU A 258 9.66 18.26 2.49
CA LEU A 258 10.58 17.65 3.46
C LEU A 258 10.23 18.11 4.88
N PRO A 259 10.38 17.24 5.89
CA PRO A 259 10.15 17.62 7.27
C PRO A 259 11.16 18.68 7.70
N VAL A 260 10.67 19.86 8.11
CA VAL A 260 11.52 20.93 8.61
C VAL A 260 11.53 20.90 10.13
N ILE A 261 12.72 20.98 10.75
CA ILE A 261 12.80 21.14 12.20
C ILE A 261 12.46 22.58 12.55
N ASP A 262 11.37 22.75 13.31
CA ASP A 262 10.75 24.05 13.57
C ASP A 262 11.55 24.94 14.54
N SER A 263 12.50 24.38 15.31
CA SER A 263 13.31 25.16 16.27
C SER A 263 14.65 24.52 16.64
N GLU A 264 15.63 25.36 16.98
CA GLU A 264 16.93 24.97 17.55
C GLU A 264 16.78 24.08 18.79
N SER A 265 15.86 24.44 19.71
CA SER A 265 15.60 23.64 20.91
C SER A 265 15.07 22.23 20.60
N ALA A 266 14.29 22.07 19.54
CA ALA A 266 13.79 20.76 19.11
C ALA A 266 14.92 19.91 18.51
N PHE A 267 15.84 20.52 17.75
CA PHE A 267 17.02 19.83 17.23
C PHE A 267 17.97 19.40 18.34
N ALA A 268 18.31 20.32 19.24
CA ALA A 268 19.29 20.08 20.30
C ALA A 268 18.84 19.03 21.32
N SER A 269 17.53 18.91 21.54
CA SER A 269 16.94 17.85 22.37
C SER A 269 16.70 16.54 21.63
N GLY A 270 16.83 16.55 20.30
CA GLY A 270 16.65 15.39 19.44
C GLY A 270 17.74 14.35 19.61
N ARG A 271 17.40 13.10 19.30
CA ARG A 271 18.36 11.98 19.24
C ARG A 271 18.27 11.35 17.86
N TYR A 272 19.42 11.13 17.26
CA TYR A 272 19.54 10.77 15.85
C TYR A 272 20.35 9.50 15.66
N LEU A 273 20.00 8.74 14.62
CA LEU A 273 20.76 7.59 14.12
C LEU A 273 20.98 7.79 12.63
N ILE A 274 22.22 7.63 12.18
CA ILE A 274 22.57 7.69 10.75
C ILE A 274 23.40 6.47 10.35
N TYR A 275 23.10 5.95 9.17
CA TYR A 275 23.90 4.94 8.48
C TYR A 275 24.59 5.59 7.29
N MET A 276 25.87 5.29 7.09
CA MET A 276 26.67 5.84 5.99
C MET A 276 27.60 4.79 5.40
N GLY A 277 27.80 4.84 4.07
CA GLY A 277 28.71 3.93 3.35
C GLY A 277 28.18 2.50 3.27
N GLY A 278 29.08 1.54 3.08
CA GLY A 278 28.78 0.10 3.08
C GLY A 278 28.44 -0.46 1.70
N GLY A 279 28.31 -1.79 1.66
CA GLY A 279 28.13 -2.54 0.41
C GLY A 279 26.73 -2.41 -0.22
N ASP A 280 25.80 -1.73 0.44
CA ASP A 280 24.39 -1.59 0.01
C ASP A 280 24.22 -0.71 -1.22
N ARG A 281 25.19 0.17 -1.50
CA ARG A 281 25.10 1.13 -2.60
C ARG A 281 25.00 0.42 -3.95
N CYS A 282 24.03 0.83 -4.76
CA CYS A 282 23.77 0.31 -6.11
C CYS A 282 23.48 -1.20 -6.19
N LYS A 283 23.02 -1.81 -5.08
CA LYS A 283 22.44 -3.16 -5.08
C LYS A 283 20.99 -3.13 -5.57
N SER A 284 20.39 -4.31 -5.73
CA SER A 284 18.97 -4.41 -6.11
C SER A 284 18.09 -3.63 -5.13
N MET A 285 16.92 -3.19 -5.57
CA MET A 285 16.03 -2.41 -4.70
C MET A 285 15.63 -3.23 -3.47
N ASN A 286 15.46 -4.55 -3.62
CA ASN A 286 15.14 -5.46 -2.51
C ASN A 286 16.23 -5.43 -1.44
N HIS A 287 17.50 -5.44 -1.85
CA HIS A 287 18.63 -5.35 -0.94
C HIS A 287 18.65 -4.01 -0.21
N TYR A 288 18.48 -2.91 -0.96
CA TYR A 288 18.38 -1.57 -0.37
C TYR A 288 17.25 -1.50 0.67
N LEU A 289 16.05 -2.02 0.36
CA LEU A 289 14.91 -2.01 1.28
C LEU A 289 15.14 -2.86 2.52
N TRP A 290 15.74 -4.04 2.36
CA TRP A 290 16.11 -4.92 3.46
C TRP A 290 17.00 -4.21 4.48
N SER A 291 17.98 -3.47 3.97
CA SER A 291 18.92 -2.65 4.74
C SER A 291 18.30 -1.38 5.33
N PHE A 292 17.53 -0.65 4.53
CA PHE A 292 16.84 0.56 4.97
C PHE A 292 15.86 0.26 6.12
N LEU A 293 15.07 -0.80 6.00
CA LEU A 293 14.13 -1.20 7.05
C LEU A 293 14.83 -1.75 8.29
N CYS A 294 16.03 -2.33 8.16
CA CYS A 294 16.85 -2.66 9.31
C CYS A 294 17.28 -1.39 10.07
N ALA A 295 17.79 -0.39 9.35
CA ALA A 295 18.18 0.90 9.94
C ALA A 295 16.97 1.61 10.60
N LEU A 296 15.80 1.57 9.96
CA LEU A 296 14.56 2.12 10.50
C LEU A 296 14.08 1.37 11.76
N GLY A 297 14.15 0.04 11.74
CA GLY A 297 13.84 -0.80 12.91
C GLY A 297 14.76 -0.53 14.09
N GLU A 298 16.07 -0.36 13.85
CA GLU A 298 17.01 0.03 14.91
C GLU A 298 16.69 1.43 15.45
N ALA A 299 16.40 2.41 14.57
CA ALA A 299 16.04 3.75 14.99
C ALA A 299 14.82 3.75 15.92
N GLN A 300 13.78 2.97 15.58
CA GLN A 300 12.60 2.78 16.42
C GLN A 300 12.94 2.12 17.75
N TYR A 301 13.77 1.07 17.74
CA TYR A 301 14.20 0.38 18.95
C TYR A 301 14.97 1.30 19.91
N LEU A 302 15.87 2.14 19.38
CA LEU A 302 16.67 3.09 20.15
C LEU A 302 15.90 4.38 20.51
N ASN A 303 14.65 4.52 20.04
CA ASN A 303 13.85 5.74 20.14
C ASN A 303 14.61 6.99 19.62
N ARG A 304 15.14 6.86 18.40
CA ARG A 304 15.91 7.90 17.70
C ARG A 304 15.25 8.22 16.36
N THR A 305 15.39 9.46 15.93
CA THR A 305 15.03 9.89 14.57
C THR A 305 16.05 9.33 13.58
N LEU A 306 15.60 8.61 12.56
CA LEU A 306 16.46 8.12 11.49
C LEU A 306 16.83 9.28 10.56
N VAL A 307 18.11 9.56 10.42
CA VAL A 307 18.63 10.43 9.37
C VAL A 307 18.82 9.58 8.12
N MET A 308 17.99 9.81 7.10
CA MET A 308 18.00 9.03 5.87
C MET A 308 18.50 9.86 4.69
N ASP A 309 19.25 9.22 3.79
CA ASP A 309 19.58 9.82 2.51
C ASP A 309 18.38 9.71 1.57
N MET A 310 17.87 10.85 1.09
CA MET A 310 16.80 10.91 0.09
C MET A 310 17.28 10.52 -1.32
N LYS A 311 18.59 10.30 -1.48
CA LYS A 311 19.21 9.87 -2.73
C LYS A 311 19.48 8.37 -2.71
N ILE A 312 18.97 7.67 -3.71
CA ILE A 312 19.15 6.24 -3.95
C ILE A 312 20.07 6.04 -5.14
N CYS A 313 20.94 5.03 -5.08
CA CYS A 313 21.60 4.52 -6.27
C CYS A 313 20.77 3.39 -6.89
N LEU A 314 20.29 3.60 -8.12
CA LEU A 314 19.59 2.57 -8.88
C LEU A 314 20.62 1.63 -9.53
N SER A 315 20.46 0.34 -9.28
CA SER A 315 21.33 -0.69 -9.85
C SER A 315 21.18 -0.80 -11.37
N SER A 316 22.29 -1.12 -12.04
CA SER A 316 22.36 -1.36 -13.49
C SER A 316 21.38 -2.42 -14.00
N MET A 317 20.89 -3.30 -13.13
CA MET A 317 19.87 -4.28 -13.51
C MET A 317 18.51 -3.66 -13.87
N TYR A 318 18.26 -2.42 -13.44
CA TYR A 318 17.03 -1.70 -13.73
C TYR A 318 17.22 -0.62 -14.81
N THR A 319 18.42 -0.45 -15.35
CA THR A 319 18.73 0.61 -16.32
C THR A 319 18.91 0.03 -17.71
N LEU A 320 18.41 0.75 -18.73
CA LEU A 320 18.60 0.35 -20.12
C LEU A 320 20.07 0.44 -20.57
N THR A 321 20.86 1.30 -19.91
CA THR A 321 22.29 1.49 -20.19
C THR A 321 23.15 0.36 -19.64
N GLY A 322 22.64 -0.45 -18.71
CA GLY A 322 23.42 -1.44 -17.97
C GLY A 322 24.45 -0.81 -17.04
N GLN A 323 24.27 0.45 -16.65
CA GLN A 323 25.13 1.18 -15.70
C GLN A 323 24.33 1.61 -14.47
N ASN A 324 25.01 1.68 -13.31
CA ASN A 324 24.38 2.18 -12.09
C ASN A 324 24.09 3.67 -12.23
N GLU A 325 22.92 4.10 -11.75
CA GLU A 325 22.50 5.50 -11.78
C GLU A 325 22.38 6.04 -10.36
N GLU A 326 23.25 7.00 -10.04
CA GLU A 326 23.32 7.64 -8.73
C GLU A 326 22.31 8.78 -8.57
N ASP A 327 22.11 9.20 -7.32
CA ASP A 327 21.34 10.41 -6.99
C ASP A 327 19.85 10.38 -7.39
N LYS A 328 19.24 9.20 -7.54
CA LYS A 328 17.80 9.09 -7.77
C LYS A 328 17.01 9.50 -6.53
N ASP A 329 15.94 10.25 -6.69
CA ASP A 329 15.14 10.70 -5.55
C ASP A 329 14.27 9.55 -4.99
N PHE A 330 14.34 9.31 -3.69
CA PHE A 330 13.55 8.30 -2.97
C PHE A 330 12.05 8.39 -3.24
N ARG A 331 11.52 9.62 -3.41
CA ARG A 331 10.09 9.89 -3.64
C ARG A 331 9.60 9.41 -5.01
N LEU A 332 10.51 9.08 -5.93
CA LEU A 332 10.14 8.45 -7.19
C LEU A 332 9.61 7.03 -6.99
N TYR A 333 10.10 6.33 -5.96
CA TYR A 333 9.84 4.91 -5.74
C TYR A 333 8.92 4.64 -4.55
N PHE A 334 8.96 5.49 -3.51
CA PHE A 334 8.22 5.28 -2.25
C PHE A 334 7.45 6.51 -1.78
N ASP A 335 6.36 6.29 -1.03
CA ASP A 335 5.55 7.36 -0.43
C ASP A 335 6.24 7.93 0.83
N PHE A 336 7.09 8.94 0.61
CA PHE A 336 7.75 9.66 1.70
C PHE A 336 6.77 10.45 2.58
N GLU A 337 5.62 10.88 2.06
CA GLU A 337 4.62 11.58 2.88
C GLU A 337 4.04 10.62 3.93
N HIS A 338 3.72 9.39 3.54
CA HIS A 338 3.31 8.37 4.50
C HIS A 338 4.43 8.07 5.51
N LEU A 339 5.66 7.84 5.03
CA LEU A 339 6.79 7.49 5.88
C LEU A 339 7.07 8.57 6.93
N LYS A 340 7.14 9.85 6.53
CA LYS A 340 7.44 10.97 7.45
C LYS A 340 6.34 11.21 8.48
N HIS A 341 5.09 10.83 8.20
CA HIS A 341 4.00 10.91 9.17
C HIS A 341 3.96 9.70 10.10
N SER A 342 4.49 8.55 9.67
CA SER A 342 4.39 7.28 10.39
C SER A 342 5.63 6.95 11.20
N ALA A 343 6.79 7.55 10.88
CA ALA A 343 8.05 7.34 11.58
C ALA A 343 8.85 8.65 11.74
N PRO A 344 9.65 8.79 12.81
CA PRO A 344 10.55 9.91 12.98
C PRO A 344 11.73 9.78 12.01
N VAL A 345 11.63 10.42 10.85
CA VAL A 345 12.69 10.46 9.82
C VAL A 345 13.04 11.90 9.46
N ILE A 346 14.28 12.14 9.05
CA ILE A 346 14.74 13.43 8.53
C ILE A 346 15.68 13.23 7.34
N ASP A 347 15.60 14.15 6.38
CA ASP A 347 16.55 14.20 5.26
C ASP A 347 17.97 14.48 5.74
N GLN A 348 18.93 13.72 5.19
CA GLN A 348 20.34 13.83 5.53
C GLN A 348 20.93 15.20 5.18
N GLY A 349 20.59 15.79 4.04
CA GLY A 349 21.09 17.08 3.61
C GLY A 349 20.69 18.21 4.56
N GLN A 350 19.41 18.22 4.94
CA GLN A 350 18.87 19.10 5.97
C GLN A 350 19.53 18.86 7.32
N PHE A 351 19.62 17.61 7.77
CA PHE A 351 20.23 17.26 9.05
C PHE A 351 21.66 17.80 9.16
N TRP A 352 22.49 17.63 8.13
CA TRP A 352 23.87 18.14 8.16
C TRP A 352 23.95 19.67 8.14
N THR A 353 23.02 20.32 7.46
CA THR A 353 22.90 21.79 7.45
C THR A 353 22.61 22.32 8.86
N ASP A 354 21.70 21.66 9.59
CA ASP A 354 21.31 22.07 10.94
C ASP A 354 22.34 21.64 11.99
N TRP A 355 22.91 20.44 11.87
CA TRP A 355 24.03 19.98 12.69
C TRP A 355 25.22 20.94 12.61
N GLY A 356 25.58 21.41 11.40
CA GLY A 356 26.67 22.36 11.20
C GLY A 356 26.48 23.70 11.91
N LYS A 357 25.23 24.14 12.10
CA LYS A 357 24.89 25.37 12.82
C LYS A 357 24.95 25.16 14.33
N TRP A 358 24.30 24.12 14.84
CA TRP A 358 23.96 24.00 16.26
C TRP A 358 24.90 23.11 17.08
N HIS A 359 25.58 22.13 16.45
CA HIS A 359 26.45 21.20 17.17
C HIS A 359 27.50 21.89 18.06
N LYS A 360 28.12 22.96 17.55
CA LYS A 360 29.13 23.72 18.30
C LYS A 360 28.53 24.65 19.36
N MET A 361 27.30 25.14 19.14
CA MET A 361 26.62 26.07 20.05
C MET A 361 26.05 25.33 21.26
N ASP A 362 25.46 24.15 21.03
CA ASP A 362 24.76 23.37 22.05
C ASP A 362 25.60 22.23 22.65
N GLY A 363 26.83 22.04 22.19
CA GLY A 363 27.72 20.97 22.68
C GLY A 363 27.19 19.57 22.39
N LEU A 364 26.57 19.37 21.23
CA LEU A 364 26.04 18.07 20.81
C LEU A 364 27.19 17.06 20.67
N SER A 365 26.93 15.82 21.06
CA SER A 365 27.92 14.73 21.06
C SER A 365 27.62 13.69 19.98
N LEU A 366 28.68 13.06 19.48
CA LEU A 366 28.65 12.07 18.42
C LEU A 366 29.27 10.76 18.94
N TYR A 367 28.50 9.68 18.88
CA TYR A 367 28.97 8.32 19.09
C TYR A 367 29.20 7.64 17.74
N TYR A 368 30.42 7.24 17.49
CA TYR A 368 30.83 6.61 16.24
C TYR A 368 30.92 5.08 16.38
N VAL A 369 30.39 4.36 15.39
CA VAL A 369 30.40 2.90 15.29
C VAL A 369 30.93 2.52 13.91
N ASP A 370 31.95 1.68 13.87
CA ASP A 370 32.73 1.33 12.67
C ASP A 370 32.38 -0.01 12.02
N ASP A 371 31.36 -0.74 12.51
CA ASP A 371 30.87 -1.95 11.86
C ASP A 371 29.44 -2.37 12.29
N PHE A 372 28.98 -3.50 11.76
CA PHE A 372 27.71 -4.13 12.15
C PHE A 372 27.78 -4.98 13.42
N LYS A 373 28.98 -5.28 13.96
CA LYS A 373 29.16 -6.20 15.10
C LYS A 373 28.72 -5.59 16.43
N VAL A 374 28.71 -4.26 16.52
CA VAL A 374 28.08 -3.56 17.64
C VAL A 374 26.57 -3.65 17.50
N THR A 375 25.95 -4.45 18.37
CA THR A 375 24.51 -4.70 18.31
C THR A 375 23.70 -3.52 18.88
N PRO A 376 22.47 -3.29 18.38
CA PRO A 376 21.58 -2.23 18.87
C PRO A 376 21.40 -2.24 20.39
N MET A 377 21.34 -3.42 21.01
CA MET A 377 21.20 -3.57 22.46
C MET A 377 22.34 -2.90 23.24
N LYS A 378 23.56 -2.89 22.69
CA LYS A 378 24.72 -2.20 23.29
C LYS A 378 24.65 -0.68 23.15
N LEU A 379 23.86 -0.19 22.20
CA LEU A 379 23.68 1.23 21.92
C LEU A 379 22.50 1.85 22.67
N ALA A 380 21.66 1.05 23.34
CA ALA A 380 20.47 1.52 24.06
C ALA A 380 20.80 2.57 25.14
N ASP A 381 21.94 2.43 25.82
CA ASP A 381 22.37 3.34 26.90
C ASP A 381 23.19 4.54 26.39
N VAL A 382 23.47 4.63 25.09
CA VAL A 382 24.26 5.73 24.51
C VAL A 382 23.44 7.01 24.56
N LYS A 383 24.00 8.03 25.23
CA LYS A 383 23.35 9.33 25.47
C LYS A 383 23.68 10.39 24.42
N ASP A 384 24.66 10.12 23.56
CA ASP A 384 25.09 11.03 22.52
C ASP A 384 23.93 11.42 21.60
N ALA A 385 23.95 12.67 21.16
CA ALA A 385 22.89 13.23 20.31
C ALA A 385 22.81 12.47 18.97
N LEU A 386 23.95 12.17 18.37
CA LEU A 386 24.04 11.41 17.12
C LEU A 386 24.77 10.08 17.35
N ILE A 387 24.16 8.98 16.93
CA ILE A 387 24.86 7.72 16.67
C ILE A 387 25.11 7.63 15.17
N MET A 388 26.37 7.48 14.80
CA MET A 388 26.79 7.32 13.42
C MET A 388 27.38 5.93 13.22
N ARG A 389 26.66 5.10 12.48
CA ARG A 389 27.19 3.85 11.95
C ARG A 389 27.79 4.12 10.58
N LYS A 390 29.11 3.96 10.48
CA LYS A 390 29.81 4.10 9.21
C LYS A 390 30.36 2.75 8.80
N PHE A 391 29.97 2.33 7.60
CA PHE A 391 30.36 1.09 6.99
C PHE A 391 31.41 1.41 5.91
N ASP A 392 32.55 0.71 5.95
CA ASP A 392 33.56 0.79 4.90
C ASP A 392 33.18 -0.06 3.67
N ASP A 393 33.65 0.35 2.48
CA ASP A 393 33.24 -0.23 1.18
C ASP A 393 33.87 -1.61 0.85
N VAL A 394 34.89 -2.05 1.60
CA VAL A 394 35.88 -3.03 1.10
C VAL A 394 35.76 -4.44 1.72
N GLU A 395 35.08 -4.61 2.85
CA GLU A 395 34.93 -5.95 3.44
C GLU A 395 33.76 -6.71 2.80
N LEU A 396 34.03 -7.96 2.38
CA LEU A 396 32.98 -8.93 2.05
C LEU A 396 32.07 -9.03 3.28
N ASP A 397 30.81 -8.63 3.11
CA ASP A 397 29.72 -8.72 4.08
C ASP A 397 29.40 -7.49 4.94
N ASN A 398 29.93 -6.30 4.60
CA ASN A 398 29.63 -5.07 5.33
C ASN A 398 28.34 -4.37 4.84
N TYR A 399 27.20 -5.03 5.05
CA TYR A 399 25.88 -4.53 4.70
C TYR A 399 25.08 -4.08 5.92
N TRP A 400 24.24 -3.07 5.76
CA TRP A 400 23.44 -2.53 6.88
C TRP A 400 22.49 -3.56 7.46
N TYR A 401 21.90 -4.42 6.62
CA TYR A 401 20.98 -5.45 7.09
C TYR A 401 21.59 -6.44 8.08
N ARG A 402 22.92 -6.63 8.08
CA ARG A 402 23.62 -7.50 9.04
C ARG A 402 23.44 -7.03 10.48
N VAL A 403 23.15 -5.75 10.72
CA VAL A 403 22.84 -5.23 12.06
C VAL A 403 21.61 -5.91 12.67
N CYS A 404 20.66 -6.35 11.84
CA CYS A 404 19.42 -6.99 12.26
C CYS A 404 19.44 -8.52 12.19
N GLU A 405 20.61 -9.14 12.02
CA GLU A 405 20.75 -10.59 11.97
C GLU A 405 21.31 -11.20 13.25
N GLY A 406 21.12 -12.52 13.43
CA GLY A 406 21.66 -13.26 14.56
C GLY A 406 20.91 -12.95 15.85
N GLU A 407 21.61 -12.45 16.88
CA GLU A 407 20.98 -12.16 18.17
C GLU A 407 19.96 -11.01 18.11
N THR A 408 20.09 -10.11 17.13
CA THR A 408 19.24 -8.93 16.98
C THR A 408 17.95 -9.20 16.24
N GLU A 409 17.87 -10.28 15.46
CA GLU A 409 16.71 -10.64 14.63
C GLU A 409 15.42 -10.83 15.45
N SER A 410 15.57 -11.33 16.69
CA SER A 410 14.45 -11.50 17.62
C SER A 410 13.96 -10.19 18.27
N VAL A 411 14.80 -9.13 18.22
CA VAL A 411 14.57 -7.87 18.94
C VAL A 411 14.18 -6.76 17.96
N ILE A 412 14.89 -6.65 16.84
CA ILE A 412 14.69 -5.62 15.84
C ILE A 412 13.76 -6.15 14.76
N GLN A 413 12.52 -5.65 14.77
CA GLN A 413 11.57 -5.91 13.71
C GLN A 413 11.79 -4.93 12.57
N ARG A 414 11.81 -5.43 11.33
CA ARG A 414 11.80 -4.59 10.13
C ARG A 414 10.38 -4.08 9.90
N PRO A 415 10.12 -2.76 9.96
CA PRO A 415 8.77 -2.24 9.94
C PRO A 415 8.27 -2.06 8.50
N TRP A 416 8.07 -3.18 7.78
CA TRP A 416 7.60 -3.20 6.39
C TRP A 416 6.32 -2.39 6.15
N HIS A 417 5.43 -2.36 7.15
CA HIS A 417 4.15 -1.64 7.11
C HIS A 417 4.30 -0.11 6.97
N LEU A 418 5.46 0.47 7.27
CA LEU A 418 5.72 1.93 7.20
C LEU A 418 6.21 2.40 5.84
N LEU A 419 6.61 1.48 4.97
CA LEU A 419 7.14 1.80 3.66
C LEU A 419 6.12 1.41 2.60
N TRP A 420 5.59 2.40 1.89
CA TRP A 420 4.61 2.20 0.81
C TRP A 420 5.20 2.61 -0.53
N LYS A 421 4.66 2.07 -1.62
CA LYS A 421 5.09 2.44 -2.98
C LYS A 421 4.71 3.88 -3.29
N SER A 422 5.41 4.47 -4.25
CA SER A 422 5.15 5.81 -4.72
C SER A 422 3.70 5.98 -5.16
N ARG A 423 3.02 6.99 -4.61
CA ARG A 423 1.66 7.34 -5.02
C ARG A 423 1.56 7.61 -6.51
N ARG A 424 2.59 8.21 -7.10
CA ARG A 424 2.64 8.51 -8.55
C ARG A 424 2.61 7.24 -9.40
N LEU A 425 3.26 6.19 -8.95
CA LEU A 425 3.18 4.87 -9.61
C LEU A 425 1.80 4.25 -9.39
N MET A 426 1.21 4.39 -8.19
CA MET A 426 -0.14 3.89 -7.92
C MET A 426 -1.23 4.63 -8.71
N GLU A 427 -1.02 5.90 -9.08
CA GLU A 427 -1.88 6.62 -10.03
C GLU A 427 -1.84 5.99 -11.43
N ILE A 428 -0.65 5.68 -11.94
CA ILE A 428 -0.49 4.99 -13.23
C ILE A 428 -1.23 3.65 -13.19
N VAL A 429 -1.02 2.86 -12.14
CA VAL A 429 -1.70 1.56 -11.96
C VAL A 429 -3.23 1.73 -11.96
N SER A 430 -3.75 2.74 -11.25
CA SER A 430 -5.19 3.01 -11.19
C SER A 430 -5.75 3.45 -12.54
N ALA A 431 -4.99 4.24 -13.31
CA ALA A 431 -5.36 4.65 -14.65
C ALA A 431 -5.38 3.46 -15.64
N ILE A 432 -4.39 2.56 -15.56
CA ILE A 432 -4.36 1.31 -16.35
C ILE A 432 -5.58 0.45 -16.02
N ALA A 433 -5.82 0.16 -14.74
CA ALA A 433 -6.97 -0.62 -14.29
C ALA A 433 -8.30 0.03 -14.73
N SER A 434 -8.39 1.35 -14.66
CA SER A 434 -9.56 2.10 -15.11
C SER A 434 -9.81 2.01 -16.62
N ARG A 435 -8.78 1.91 -17.47
CA ARG A 435 -8.94 1.72 -18.93
C ARG A 435 -9.43 0.32 -19.29
N MET A 436 -9.20 -0.64 -18.40
CA MET A 436 -9.77 -1.99 -18.45
C MET A 436 -11.05 -2.11 -17.59
N ASN A 437 -11.68 -0.98 -17.25
CA ASN A 437 -12.93 -0.89 -16.47
C ASN A 437 -12.93 -1.59 -15.10
N TRP A 438 -11.74 -1.86 -14.53
CA TRP A 438 -11.60 -2.71 -13.34
C TRP A 438 -12.20 -4.12 -13.51
N ASP A 439 -12.40 -4.56 -14.75
CA ASP A 439 -12.90 -5.90 -15.11
C ASP A 439 -11.92 -6.61 -16.05
N PHE A 440 -10.84 -7.11 -15.48
CA PHE A 440 -9.80 -7.82 -16.23
C PHE A 440 -9.18 -8.95 -15.41
N ASP A 441 -8.56 -9.88 -16.11
CA ASP A 441 -7.71 -10.93 -15.54
C ASP A 441 -6.25 -10.64 -15.88
N SER A 442 -5.32 -11.19 -15.11
CA SER A 442 -3.90 -10.89 -15.23
C SER A 442 -3.05 -12.15 -15.24
N VAL A 443 -1.99 -12.11 -16.04
CA VAL A 443 -1.01 -13.19 -16.16
C VAL A 443 0.39 -12.60 -16.08
N HIS A 444 1.24 -13.22 -15.27
CA HIS A 444 2.65 -12.90 -15.21
C HIS A 444 3.47 -14.00 -15.89
N ILE A 445 4.13 -13.63 -16.99
CA ILE A 445 4.83 -14.52 -17.91
C ILE A 445 6.34 -14.23 -17.85
N VAL A 446 7.10 -15.13 -17.22
CA VAL A 446 8.56 -15.04 -17.13
C VAL A 446 9.17 -15.89 -18.24
N ARG A 447 9.78 -15.23 -19.21
CA ARG A 447 10.54 -15.82 -20.31
C ARG A 447 11.93 -15.19 -20.36
N GLY A 448 12.22 -14.36 -21.36
CA GLY A 448 13.51 -13.71 -21.55
C GLY A 448 14.66 -14.73 -21.59
N GLU A 449 15.74 -14.46 -20.85
CA GLU A 449 16.90 -15.37 -20.79
C GLU A 449 16.57 -16.72 -20.15
N LYS A 450 15.57 -16.82 -19.26
CA LYS A 450 15.19 -18.10 -18.64
C LYS A 450 14.63 -19.08 -19.67
N ALA A 451 13.81 -18.60 -20.61
CA ALA A 451 13.25 -19.45 -21.66
C ALA A 451 14.32 -20.00 -22.62
N LYS A 452 15.50 -19.39 -22.70
CA LYS A 452 16.62 -19.89 -23.51
C LYS A 452 17.44 -20.97 -22.80
N ASN A 453 17.32 -21.08 -21.48
CA ASN A 453 18.12 -21.99 -20.66
C ASN A 453 17.34 -23.27 -20.32
N ALA A 454 17.31 -24.20 -21.28
CA ALA A 454 16.67 -25.50 -21.12
C ALA A 454 17.37 -26.43 -20.11
N GLU A 455 18.59 -26.12 -19.65
CA GLU A 455 19.28 -26.89 -18.62
C GLU A 455 18.67 -26.65 -17.23
N LEU A 456 18.30 -25.40 -16.94
CA LEU A 456 17.65 -25.03 -15.68
C LEU A 456 16.11 -25.05 -15.77
N TRP A 457 15.54 -24.74 -16.93
CA TRP A 457 14.09 -24.67 -17.17
C TRP A 457 13.72 -25.43 -18.45
N PRO A 458 13.65 -26.78 -18.40
CA PRO A 458 13.46 -27.61 -19.59
C PRO A 458 12.10 -27.45 -20.26
N HIS A 459 11.06 -27.01 -19.54
CA HIS A 459 9.68 -26.93 -20.05
C HIS A 459 9.21 -25.50 -20.29
N LEU A 460 9.81 -24.51 -19.61
CA LEU A 460 9.37 -23.12 -19.59
C LEU A 460 9.09 -22.53 -20.97
N ALA A 461 9.98 -22.74 -21.95
CA ALA A 461 9.82 -22.17 -23.29
C ALA A 461 8.59 -22.69 -24.03
N ALA A 462 8.30 -24.00 -23.89
CA ALA A 462 7.19 -24.68 -24.53
C ALA A 462 5.87 -24.41 -23.80
N ASP A 463 5.88 -24.46 -22.47
CA ASP A 463 4.71 -24.25 -21.62
C ASP A 463 4.17 -22.81 -21.73
N THR A 464 5.07 -21.83 -21.89
CA THR A 464 4.70 -20.42 -22.05
C THR A 464 4.64 -19.97 -23.52
N SER A 465 4.55 -20.90 -24.49
CA SER A 465 4.29 -20.55 -25.89
C SER A 465 2.85 -20.05 -26.08
N PRO A 466 2.54 -19.24 -27.11
CA PRO A 466 1.21 -18.69 -27.31
C PRO A 466 0.14 -19.77 -27.48
N GLU A 467 0.47 -20.88 -28.14
CA GLU A 467 -0.44 -22.01 -28.34
C GLU A 467 -0.73 -22.75 -27.03
N SER A 468 0.30 -23.00 -26.23
CA SER A 468 0.16 -23.62 -24.90
C SER A 468 -0.64 -22.72 -23.96
N LEU A 469 -0.35 -21.41 -23.96
CA LEU A 469 -1.09 -20.41 -23.19
C LEU A 469 -2.56 -20.34 -23.61
N LEU A 470 -2.87 -20.37 -24.91
CA LEU A 470 -4.26 -20.41 -25.37
C LEU A 470 -5.03 -21.59 -24.76
N VAL A 471 -4.43 -22.77 -24.70
CA VAL A 471 -5.05 -23.95 -24.10
C VAL A 471 -5.22 -23.77 -22.58
N THR A 472 -4.14 -23.45 -21.88
CA THR A 472 -4.14 -23.33 -20.41
C THR A 472 -5.05 -22.21 -19.91
N LEU A 473 -5.06 -21.07 -20.62
CA LEU A 473 -5.86 -19.91 -20.22
C LEU A 473 -7.35 -20.15 -20.46
N LYS A 474 -7.75 -20.85 -21.53
CA LYS A 474 -9.18 -21.13 -21.80
C LYS A 474 -9.85 -21.92 -20.69
N ASP A 475 -9.11 -22.79 -20.01
CA ASP A 475 -9.63 -23.56 -18.88
C ASP A 475 -9.78 -22.72 -17.60
N LYS A 476 -9.06 -21.59 -17.52
CA LYS A 476 -8.98 -20.75 -16.31
C LYS A 476 -9.69 -19.40 -16.46
N ILE A 477 -9.73 -18.80 -17.64
CA ILE A 477 -10.22 -17.46 -17.95
C ILE A 477 -11.26 -17.57 -19.08
N GLU A 478 -12.35 -16.82 -18.98
CA GLU A 478 -13.40 -16.83 -20.00
C GLU A 478 -12.94 -16.09 -21.26
N GLU A 479 -13.25 -16.64 -22.43
CA GLU A 479 -12.95 -16.00 -23.72
C GLU A 479 -13.67 -14.64 -23.86
N GLY A 480 -13.03 -13.70 -24.55
CA GLY A 480 -13.50 -12.34 -24.79
C GLY A 480 -13.16 -11.33 -23.70
N ARG A 481 -12.59 -11.76 -22.56
CA ARG A 481 -12.21 -10.88 -21.45
C ARG A 481 -10.96 -10.05 -21.73
N HIS A 482 -10.81 -8.95 -20.98
CA HIS A 482 -9.57 -8.16 -20.93
C HIS A 482 -8.50 -8.95 -20.17
N LEU A 483 -7.32 -9.10 -20.79
CA LEU A 483 -6.19 -9.88 -20.26
C LEU A 483 -4.95 -8.99 -20.18
N TYR A 484 -4.52 -8.65 -18.97
CA TYR A 484 -3.26 -7.95 -18.76
C TYR A 484 -2.10 -8.95 -18.68
N ILE A 485 -1.06 -8.74 -19.48
CA ILE A 485 0.11 -9.62 -19.54
C ILE A 485 1.34 -8.84 -19.06
N ALA A 486 1.79 -9.15 -17.84
CA ALA A 486 3.08 -8.70 -17.31
C ALA A 486 4.15 -9.69 -17.80
N THR A 487 5.16 -9.24 -18.53
CA THR A 487 6.16 -10.13 -19.14
C THR A 487 7.52 -9.48 -19.30
N ASN A 488 8.58 -10.29 -19.20
CA ASN A 488 9.95 -9.89 -19.56
C ASN A 488 10.36 -10.40 -20.96
N GLU A 489 9.42 -10.93 -21.75
CA GLU A 489 9.64 -11.23 -23.17
C GLU A 489 9.85 -9.91 -23.95
N PRO A 490 11.00 -9.71 -24.61
CA PRO A 490 11.30 -8.44 -25.27
C PRO A 490 10.37 -8.09 -26.42
N ASP A 491 9.81 -9.09 -27.09
CA ASP A 491 8.91 -8.91 -28.23
C ASP A 491 7.47 -9.29 -27.84
N THR A 492 6.64 -8.29 -27.54
CA THR A 492 5.23 -8.52 -27.19
C THR A 492 4.41 -9.08 -28.35
N SER A 493 4.88 -8.93 -29.60
CA SER A 493 4.20 -9.52 -30.76
C SER A 493 4.24 -11.05 -30.76
N PHE A 494 5.11 -11.64 -29.95
CA PHE A 494 5.10 -13.06 -29.64
C PHE A 494 3.72 -13.55 -29.17
N PHE A 495 2.98 -12.71 -28.43
CA PHE A 495 1.68 -13.07 -27.86
C PHE A 495 0.48 -12.72 -28.76
N GLU A 496 0.68 -12.24 -29.99
CA GLU A 496 -0.43 -11.92 -30.92
C GLU A 496 -1.47 -13.05 -31.08
N PRO A 497 -1.11 -14.35 -31.08
CA PRO A 497 -2.11 -15.42 -31.16
C PRO A 497 -3.16 -15.41 -30.03
N LEU A 498 -2.84 -14.85 -28.86
CA LEU A 498 -3.79 -14.72 -27.75
C LEU A 498 -4.95 -13.78 -28.07
N LYS A 499 -4.79 -12.87 -29.04
CA LYS A 499 -5.85 -11.93 -29.46
C LYS A 499 -7.05 -12.60 -30.12
N GLU A 500 -6.91 -13.86 -30.53
CA GLU A 500 -8.04 -14.65 -31.04
C GLU A 500 -9.07 -14.96 -29.94
N ALA A 501 -8.62 -15.05 -28.68
CA ALA A 501 -9.47 -15.41 -27.55
C ALA A 501 -9.64 -14.28 -26.53
N TYR A 502 -8.71 -13.33 -26.43
CA TYR A 502 -8.69 -12.31 -25.38
C TYR A 502 -8.37 -10.92 -25.93
N THR A 503 -8.82 -9.87 -25.22
CA THR A 503 -8.31 -8.51 -25.48
C THR A 503 -7.06 -8.29 -24.65
N THR A 504 -5.88 -8.41 -25.25
CA THR A 504 -4.59 -8.39 -24.56
C THR A 504 -4.08 -6.96 -24.33
N TYR A 505 -3.46 -6.73 -23.18
CA TYR A 505 -2.78 -5.48 -22.82
C TYR A 505 -1.41 -5.74 -22.21
N PHE A 506 -0.46 -4.88 -22.53
CA PHE A 506 0.88 -4.84 -21.95
C PHE A 506 1.14 -3.47 -21.33
N LEU A 507 2.15 -3.38 -20.47
CA LEU A 507 2.55 -2.11 -19.87
C LEU A 507 2.72 -1.00 -20.93
N ASP A 508 3.54 -1.24 -21.95
CA ASP A 508 3.88 -0.23 -22.96
C ASP A 508 2.68 0.24 -23.82
N ASP A 509 1.53 -0.46 -23.81
CA ASP A 509 0.27 0.03 -24.41
C ASP A 509 -0.27 1.28 -23.71
N PHE A 510 0.17 1.53 -22.47
CA PHE A 510 -0.22 2.67 -21.64
C PHE A 510 0.90 3.70 -21.49
N LYS A 511 1.88 3.71 -22.39
CA LYS A 511 3.04 4.61 -22.34
C LYS A 511 2.67 6.10 -22.26
N ASP A 512 1.49 6.49 -22.71
CA ASP A 512 0.99 7.85 -22.59
C ASP A 512 0.79 8.31 -21.13
N LEU A 513 0.72 7.38 -20.16
CA LEU A 513 0.62 7.68 -18.73
C LEU A 513 1.94 8.16 -18.08
N TRP A 514 3.09 7.89 -18.71
CA TRP A 514 4.42 8.36 -18.24
C TRP A 514 5.27 9.00 -19.36
N GLY A 515 4.75 9.07 -20.58
CA GLY A 515 5.41 9.74 -21.70
C GLY A 515 5.52 11.25 -21.51
N GLU A 516 6.17 11.94 -22.45
CA GLU A 516 6.53 13.37 -22.34
C GLU A 516 5.36 14.33 -22.08
N ASN A 517 4.14 13.94 -22.45
CA ASN A 517 2.92 14.74 -22.28
C ASN A 517 2.10 14.34 -21.03
N SER A 518 2.58 13.39 -20.22
CA SER A 518 1.86 12.88 -19.05
C SER A 518 2.01 13.79 -17.83
N GLU A 519 1.04 13.73 -16.91
CA GLU A 519 1.15 14.37 -15.60
C GLU A 519 2.34 13.82 -14.81
N TRP A 520 2.57 12.50 -14.86
CA TRP A 520 3.70 11.85 -14.22
C TRP A 520 5.04 12.44 -14.67
N TYR A 521 5.22 12.63 -15.98
CA TYR A 521 6.46 13.20 -16.53
C TYR A 521 6.69 14.64 -16.07
N LEU A 522 5.62 15.46 -16.04
CA LEU A 522 5.71 16.84 -15.58
C LEU A 522 6.06 16.92 -14.10
N GLU A 523 5.36 16.15 -13.26
CA GLU A 523 5.60 16.14 -11.81
C GLU A 523 6.98 15.62 -11.44
N THR A 524 7.43 14.52 -12.06
CA THR A 524 8.74 13.93 -11.76
C THR A 524 9.88 14.79 -12.29
N LYS A 525 9.70 15.46 -13.43
CA LYS A 525 10.65 16.47 -13.91
C LYS A 525 10.76 17.65 -12.97
N GLU A 526 9.65 18.16 -12.43
CA GLU A 526 9.67 19.23 -11.43
C GLU A 526 10.39 18.77 -10.16
N LEU A 527 10.06 17.58 -9.67
CA LEU A 527 10.72 16.95 -8.52
C LEU A 527 12.23 16.82 -8.72
N ASN A 528 12.65 16.48 -9.95
CA ASN A 528 14.04 16.29 -10.34
C ASN A 528 14.70 17.56 -10.91
N ASN A 529 14.37 18.73 -10.35
CA ASN A 529 14.99 20.02 -10.68
C ASN A 529 14.94 20.39 -12.17
N GLY A 530 13.85 20.03 -12.85
CA GLY A 530 13.66 20.29 -14.27
C GLY A 530 14.31 19.25 -15.20
N VAL A 531 14.99 18.23 -14.67
CA VAL A 531 15.60 17.16 -15.46
C VAL A 531 14.59 16.03 -15.66
N PRO A 532 14.29 15.63 -16.91
CA PRO A 532 13.39 14.52 -17.18
C PRO A 532 13.81 13.24 -16.46
N VAL A 533 12.83 12.54 -15.89
CA VAL A 533 13.03 11.23 -15.25
C VAL A 533 12.62 10.15 -16.23
N GLU A 534 13.49 9.16 -16.42
CA GLU A 534 13.16 7.96 -17.19
C GLU A 534 12.24 7.05 -16.38
N PHE A 535 11.23 6.48 -17.03
CA PHE A 535 10.40 5.41 -16.45
C PHE A 535 11.19 4.10 -16.45
N ASP A 536 12.06 3.97 -15.46
CA ASP A 536 13.10 2.95 -15.36
C ASP A 536 12.56 1.53 -15.12
N GLY A 537 13.44 0.53 -15.21
CA GLY A 537 13.08 -0.88 -15.09
C GLY A 537 12.45 -1.24 -13.74
N TYR A 538 12.81 -0.55 -12.64
CA TYR A 538 12.20 -0.83 -11.35
C TYR A 538 10.77 -0.26 -11.29
N MET A 539 10.55 0.95 -11.79
CA MET A 539 9.20 1.52 -11.90
C MET A 539 8.28 0.67 -12.78
N ARG A 540 8.80 0.14 -13.90
CA ARG A 540 8.08 -0.78 -14.78
C ARG A 540 7.64 -2.03 -14.04
N ILE A 541 8.58 -2.69 -13.34
CA ILE A 541 8.31 -3.87 -12.53
C ILE A 541 7.24 -3.58 -11.47
N GLU A 542 7.35 -2.48 -10.75
CA GLU A 542 6.38 -2.13 -9.71
C GLU A 542 4.98 -1.88 -10.28
N VAL A 543 4.86 -1.18 -11.40
CA VAL A 543 3.55 -0.98 -12.05
C VAL A 543 2.99 -2.29 -12.61
N ASP A 544 3.79 -3.11 -13.28
CA ASP A 544 3.37 -4.42 -13.79
C ASP A 544 2.82 -5.31 -12.68
N THR A 545 3.58 -5.43 -11.58
CA THR A 545 3.19 -6.23 -10.42
C THR A 545 1.90 -5.70 -9.79
N GLU A 546 1.75 -4.39 -9.67
CA GLU A 546 0.57 -3.80 -9.05
C GLU A 546 -0.69 -3.87 -9.93
N VAL A 547 -0.55 -3.77 -11.26
CA VAL A 547 -1.66 -4.05 -12.18
C VAL A 547 -2.02 -5.53 -12.14
N PHE A 548 -1.01 -6.42 -12.14
CA PHE A 548 -1.22 -7.86 -12.02
C PHE A 548 -2.04 -8.21 -10.78
N MET A 549 -1.69 -7.66 -9.61
CA MET A 549 -2.39 -7.90 -8.34
C MET A 549 -3.84 -7.38 -8.29
N ARG A 550 -4.26 -6.57 -9.27
CA ARG A 550 -5.64 -6.04 -9.38
C ARG A 550 -6.53 -6.86 -10.32
N GLY A 551 -5.96 -7.81 -11.06
CA GLY A 551 -6.74 -8.74 -11.88
C GLY A 551 -7.61 -9.66 -11.02
N LYS A 552 -8.80 -10.02 -11.52
CA LYS A 552 -9.75 -10.91 -10.84
C LYS A 552 -9.19 -12.33 -10.69
N LYS A 553 -8.62 -12.86 -11.76
CA LYS A 553 -7.77 -14.07 -11.75
C LYS A 553 -6.32 -13.67 -12.01
N GLN A 554 -5.42 -14.24 -11.22
CA GLN A 554 -3.99 -13.96 -11.23
C GLN A 554 -3.27 -15.28 -11.50
N LEU A 555 -2.63 -15.39 -12.67
CA LEU A 555 -1.92 -16.60 -13.07
C LEU A 555 -0.43 -16.33 -13.17
N GLU A 556 0.35 -17.11 -12.44
CA GLU A 556 1.81 -16.95 -12.36
C GLU A 556 2.52 -18.04 -13.16
N THR A 557 3.65 -17.70 -13.77
CA THR A 557 4.41 -18.64 -14.61
C THR A 557 4.73 -19.95 -13.87
N PHE A 558 5.44 -19.86 -12.75
CA PHE A 558 5.98 -21.02 -12.02
C PHE A 558 4.98 -21.64 -11.03
N ASN A 559 3.70 -21.29 -11.13
CA ASN A 559 2.63 -21.83 -10.31
C ASN A 559 1.47 -22.37 -11.15
N ASP A 560 1.11 -21.65 -12.22
CA ASP A 560 -0.08 -21.91 -13.01
C ASP A 560 0.21 -22.33 -14.45
N LEU A 561 1.35 -21.93 -15.01
CA LEU A 561 1.61 -22.04 -16.45
C LEU A 561 2.64 -23.10 -16.80
N THR A 562 3.63 -23.36 -15.94
CA THR A 562 4.66 -24.39 -16.14
C THR A 562 4.86 -25.25 -14.90
N ASN A 563 5.37 -26.46 -15.11
CA ASN A 563 5.82 -27.36 -14.05
C ASN A 563 7.27 -27.09 -13.60
N ASP A 564 7.99 -26.19 -14.30
CA ASP A 564 9.34 -25.84 -13.90
C ASP A 564 9.35 -25.00 -12.60
N CYS A 565 10.42 -25.14 -11.83
CA CYS A 565 10.61 -24.40 -10.59
C CYS A 565 11.17 -23.00 -10.87
N LYS A 566 10.76 -21.99 -10.09
CA LYS A 566 11.22 -20.60 -10.26
C LYS A 566 12.74 -20.44 -10.29
N ASP A 567 13.44 -21.20 -9.44
CA ASP A 567 14.90 -21.13 -9.27
C ASP A 567 15.64 -22.27 -10.01
N GLY A 568 14.95 -22.96 -10.91
CA GLY A 568 15.52 -23.99 -11.80
C GLY A 568 15.37 -25.42 -11.26
N VAL A 569 15.86 -26.40 -12.01
CA VAL A 569 15.79 -27.82 -11.64
C VAL A 569 16.22 -28.09 -10.19
N HIS A 570 15.50 -28.98 -9.50
CA HIS A 570 15.72 -29.36 -8.09
C HIS A 570 15.44 -28.29 -7.03
N THR A 571 14.83 -27.16 -7.38
CA THR A 571 14.49 -26.09 -6.41
C THR A 571 13.02 -26.03 -6.03
N CYS A 572 12.17 -26.85 -6.64
CA CYS A 572 10.74 -26.86 -6.32
C CYS A 572 10.55 -27.18 -4.83
N PRO A 573 9.69 -26.43 -4.13
CA PRO A 573 9.30 -26.84 -2.79
C PRO A 573 8.69 -28.24 -2.88
N THR A 574 9.15 -29.15 -2.01
CA THR A 574 8.51 -30.46 -1.88
C THR A 574 7.06 -30.20 -1.47
N SER A 575 6.12 -30.60 -2.33
CA SER A 575 4.69 -30.45 -2.08
C SER A 575 4.37 -30.94 -0.67
N SER A 576 3.88 -30.04 0.18
CA SER A 576 3.40 -30.39 1.53
C SER A 576 2.03 -31.06 1.44
#